data_AF-A0A3M2DZZ8-F1
#
_entry.id   AF-A0A3M2DZZ8-F1
#
_cell.length_a   1.000
_cell.length_b   1.000
_cell.length_c   1.000
_cell.angle_alpha   90.00
_cell.angle_beta   90.00
_cell.angle_gamma   90.00
#
_symmetry.space_group_name_H-M   'P 1'
#
loop_
_entity.id
_entity.type
_entity.pdbx_description
1 polymer ?
#
loop_
_entity_poly.entity_id
_entity_poly.type
_entity_poly.pdbx_seq_one_letter_code
_entity_poly.pdbx_strand_id
1 'polypeptide(L)' 'MIYEQLDALLHALEEELRALSLWEHDMPSFEQLSSTEPFMIDTLDLHQWL' A
#
# COMPACT_ATOMS: atom_id res chain seq x y z
N MET A 1 23.35 -1.27 -2.71
CA MET A 1 23.54 -2.56 -2.02
C MET A 1 22.77 -2.72 -0.70
N ILE A 2 22.42 -1.67 0.07
CA ILE A 2 21.77 -1.90 1.39
C ILE A 2 20.27 -2.28 1.28
N TYR A 3 19.58 -1.93 0.19
CA TYR A 3 18.13 -2.16 0.07
C TYR A 3 17.71 -2.93 -1.20
N GLU A 4 18.63 -3.61 -1.89
CA GLU A 4 18.27 -4.33 -3.14
C GLU A 4 17.23 -5.43 -2.91
N GLN A 5 17.27 -6.09 -1.75
CA GLN A 5 16.24 -7.05 -1.39
C GLN A 5 14.88 -6.37 -1.10
N LEU A 6 14.89 -5.18 -0.51
CA LEU A 6 13.65 -4.43 -0.23
C LEU A 6 12.98 -4.02 -1.53
N ASP A 7 13.75 -3.50 -2.48
CA ASP A 7 13.28 -3.12 -3.81
C ASP A 7 12.63 -4.32 -4.54
N ALA A 8 13.32 -5.46 -4.57
CA ALA A 8 12.78 -6.69 -5.16
C ALA A 8 11.48 -7.16 -4.48
N LEU A 9 11.38 -7.05 -3.15
CA LEU A 9 10.18 -7.42 -2.40
C LEU A 9 9.02 -6.46 -2.66
N LEU A 10 9.28 -5.15 -2.78
CA LEU A 10 8.26 -4.16 -3.11
C LEU A 10 7.70 -4.38 -4.53
N HIS A 11 8.57 -4.69 -5.49
CA HIS A 11 8.13 -5.03 -6.84
C HIS A 11 7.27 -6.29 -6.88
N ALA A 12 7.69 -7.36 -6.19
CA ALA A 12 6.89 -8.59 -6.11
C ALA A 12 5.52 -8.36 -5.45
N LEU A 13 5.48 -7.51 -4.42
CA LEU A 13 4.23 -7.14 -3.74
C LEU A 13 3.27 -6.39 -4.66
N GLU A 14 3.78 -5.40 -5.41
CA GLU A 14 2.98 -4.66 -6.40
C GLU A 14 2.42 -5.60 -7.48
N GLU A 15 3.24 -6.52 -8.01
CA GLU A 15 2.80 -7.49 -9.02
C GLU A 15 1.64 -8.36 -8.51
N GLU A 16 1.73 -8.87 -7.28
CA GLU A 16 0.66 -9.66 -6.66
C GLU A 16 -0.63 -8.85 -6.46
N LEU A 17 -0.52 -7.59 -5.99
CA LEU A 17 -1.69 -6.72 -5.84
C LEU A 17 -2.35 -6.42 -7.18
N ARG A 18 -1.57 -6.19 -8.24
CA ARG A 18 -2.08 -6.02 -9.60
C ARG A 18 -2.78 -7.28 -10.10
N ALA A 19 -2.19 -8.45 -9.90
CA ALA A 19 -2.77 -9.74 -10.29
C ALA A 19 -4.12 -9.99 -9.59
N LEU A 20 -4.24 -9.58 -8.33
CA LEU A 20 -5.48 -9.66 -7.55
C LEU A 20 -6.48 -8.54 -7.84
N SER A 21 -6.16 -7.59 -8.73
CA SER A 21 -6.96 -6.38 -8.98
C SER A 21 -7.20 -5.52 -7.72
N LEU A 22 -6.26 -5.57 -6.77
CA LEU A 22 -6.26 -4.77 -5.54
C LEU A 22 -5.33 -3.55 -5.65
N TRP A 23 -4.52 -3.45 -6.70
CA TRP A 23 -3.65 -2.30 -6.90
C TRP A 23 -4.44 -1.08 -7.37
N GLU A 24 -4.63 -0.12 -6.46
CA GLU A 24 -5.25 1.17 -6.76
C GLU A 24 -4.23 2.17 -7.30
N HIS A 25 -4.63 2.95 -8.32
CA HIS A 25 -3.78 4.00 -8.89
C HIS A 25 -4.11 5.39 -8.33
N ASP A 26 -5.27 5.51 -7.69
CA ASP A 26 -5.73 6.74 -7.08
C ASP A 26 -5.20 6.85 -5.65
N MET A 27 -4.67 8.01 -5.32
CA MET A 27 -4.18 8.27 -3.97
C MET A 27 -5.37 8.41 -3.02
N PRO A 28 -5.32 7.80 -1.82
CA PRO A 28 -6.36 8.01 -0.82
C PRO A 28 -6.52 9.48 -0.47
N SER A 29 -7.74 9.87 -0.08
CA SER A 29 -8.01 11.26 0.28
C SER A 29 -7.21 11.69 1.52
N PHE A 30 -6.96 12.99 1.64
CA PHE A 30 -6.24 13.54 2.79
C PHE A 30 -6.91 13.20 4.13
N GLU A 31 -8.24 13.12 4.16
CA GLU A 31 -8.99 12.77 5.36
C GLU A 31 -8.72 11.31 5.79
N GLN A 32 -8.67 10.36 4.85
CA GLN A 32 -8.34 8.96 5.14
C GLN A 32 -6.88 8.81 5.62
N LEU A 33 -5.96 9.57 5.04
CA LEU A 33 -4.56 9.61 5.48
C LEU A 33 -4.35 10.36 6.80
N SER A 34 -5.38 11.02 7.34
CA SER A 34 -5.29 11.79 8.58
C SER A 34 -5.69 11.00 9.83
N SER A 35 -6.10 9.73 9.67
CA SER A 35 -6.40 8.88 10.82
C SER A 35 -5.18 8.76 11.75
N THR A 36 -5.47 8.66 13.05
CA THR A 36 -4.43 8.45 14.07
C THR A 36 -4.24 6.98 14.40
N GLU A 37 -5.11 6.11 13.89
CA GLU A 37 -5.01 4.67 14.06
C GLU A 37 -3.84 4.11 13.24
N PRO A 38 -3.15 3.06 13.73
CA PRO A 38 -2.06 2.46 13.00
C PRO A 38 -2.55 1.92 11.65
N PHE A 39 -1.80 2.21 10.59
CA PHE A 39 -2.13 1.81 9.22
C PHE A 39 -3.46 2.37 8.69
N MET A 40 -4.04 3.37 9.36
CA MET A 40 -5.32 3.98 8.98
C MET A 40 -6.45 2.94 8.81
N ILE A 41 -6.41 1.85 9.60
CA ILE A 41 -7.25 0.65 9.46
C ILE A 41 -8.76 0.92 9.54
N ASP A 42 -9.15 2.06 10.11
CA ASP A 42 -10.52 2.54 10.22
C ASP A 42 -11.03 3.23 8.94
N THR A 43 -10.11 3.72 8.10
CA THR A 43 -10.43 4.53 6.90
C THR A 43 -9.95 3.92 5.58
N LEU A 44 -9.02 2.96 5.64
CA LEU A 44 -8.42 2.29 4.49
C LEU A 44 -8.43 0.78 4.68
N ASP A 45 -8.63 0.07 3.57
CA ASP A 45 -8.26 -1.33 3.49
C ASP A 45 -6.73 -1.45 3.45
N LEU A 46 -6.19 -2.56 3.94
CA LEU A 46 -4.74 -2.75 4.07
C LEU A 46 -3.98 -2.53 2.74
N HIS A 47 -4.56 -2.94 1.61
CA HIS A 47 -3.95 -2.78 0.28
C HIS A 47 -3.99 -1.33 -0.24
N GLN A 48 -4.85 -0.47 0.32
CA GLN A 48 -4.92 0.95 -0.01
C GLN A 48 -3.93 1.77 0.83
N TRP A 49 -3.61 1.29 2.03
CA TRP A 49 -2.53 1.84 2.85
C TRP A 49 -1.15 1.46 2.32
N LEU A 50 -1.04 0.23 1.79
CA LEU A 50 0.20 -0.35 1.25
C LEU A 50 0.69 0.41 0.02
#